data_AF-A0A525WAA1-F1
#
_entry.id   AF-A0A525WAA1-F1
#
_cell.length_a   1.000
_cell.length_b   1.000
_cell.length_c   1.000
_cell.angle_alpha   90.00
_cell.angle_beta   90.00
_cell.angle_gamma   90.00
#
_symmetry.space_group_name_H-M   'P 1'
#
loop_
_entity.id
_entity.type
_entity.pdbx_description
1 polymer ?
#
loop_
_entity_poly.entity_id
_entity_poly.type
_entity_poly.pdbx_seq_one_letter_code
_entity_poly.pdbx_strand_id
1 'polypeptide(L)'
;MPSSTPTTGPEALPKLTLLKGRNYKLFTGGPVEPTRLLLLFRLKEPPSNARLVFDGVYVGDTFEVLERIITQAKPTETFRAFAGFARWAPGQLKYEVRQGAWAALPPDSKGIFDDDPTTLWEDCIGRLAAPRAISY
;
A
#
# COMPACT_ATOMS: atom_id res chain seq x y z
N MET A 1 15.26 0.12 27.24
CA MET A 1 13.81 0.40 27.18
C MET A 1 13.64 1.90 26.99
N PRO A 2 13.13 2.37 25.84
CA PRO A 2 12.44 3.65 25.81
C PRO A 2 11.04 3.51 25.22
N SER A 3 10.06 3.81 26.09
CA SER A 3 8.85 4.60 25.86
C SER A 3 8.21 4.59 24.47
N SER A 4 7.11 3.86 24.36
CA SER A 4 6.07 4.07 23.34
C SER A 4 5.30 5.36 23.63
N THR A 5 5.39 6.34 22.73
CA THR A 5 4.38 7.38 22.57
C THR A 5 3.90 7.36 21.13
N PRO A 6 2.60 7.20 20.85
CA PRO A 6 2.08 7.32 19.50
C PRO A 6 2.03 8.81 19.14
N THR A 7 3.01 9.29 18.38
CA THR A 7 3.06 10.69 17.94
C THR A 7 2.00 10.94 16.87
N THR A 8 0.79 11.30 17.31
CA THR A 8 -0.21 11.98 16.48
C THR A 8 0.18 13.45 16.41
N GLY A 9 1.03 13.82 15.45
CA GLY A 9 1.50 15.19 15.26
C GLY A 9 0.61 15.98 14.27
N PRO A 10 0.35 17.29 14.50
CA PRO A 10 -0.47 18.14 13.64
C PRO A 10 0.15 18.50 12.28
N GLU A 11 1.35 18.01 11.96
CA GLU A 11 2.09 18.37 10.74
C GLU A 11 1.73 17.47 9.53
N ALA A 12 1.23 16.26 9.78
CA ALA A 12 0.58 15.43 8.76
C ALA A 12 -0.89 15.86 8.53
N LEU A 13 -1.47 16.63 9.46
CA LEU A 13 -2.89 17.00 9.50
C LEU A 13 -3.38 18.01 8.44
N PRO A 14 -2.62 19.05 7.98
CA PRO A 14 -3.20 20.02 7.05
C PRO A 14 -3.62 19.36 5.73
N LYS A 15 -2.90 18.33 5.27
CA LYS A 15 -3.23 17.55 4.06
C LYS A 15 -4.44 16.63 4.23
N LEU A 16 -4.77 16.21 5.46
CA LEU A 16 -5.91 15.34 5.76
C LEU A 16 -7.24 16.11 5.87
N THR A 17 -7.21 17.45 5.88
CA THR A 17 -8.43 18.28 6.00
C THR A 17 -9.44 18.02 4.87
N LEU A 18 -8.98 17.63 3.67
CA LEU A 18 -9.82 17.21 2.53
C LEU A 18 -10.54 15.87 2.72
N LEU A 19 -10.13 15.07 3.70
CA LEU A 19 -10.76 13.78 4.01
C LEU A 19 -11.89 13.94 5.06
N LYS A 20 -12.12 15.15 5.58
CA LYS A 20 -13.19 15.40 6.57
C LYS A 20 -14.56 15.01 5.99
N GLY A 21 -15.24 14.11 6.67
CA GLY A 21 -16.59 13.63 6.31
C GLY A 21 -16.64 12.29 5.58
N ARG A 22 -15.49 11.69 5.26
CA ARG A 22 -15.41 10.32 4.70
C ARG A 22 -14.45 9.47 5.53
N ASN A 23 -14.87 8.23 5.84
CA ASN A 23 -14.11 7.32 6.69
C ASN A 23 -13.11 6.54 5.83
N TYR A 24 -11.89 7.04 5.69
CA TYR A 24 -10.82 6.35 4.98
C TYR A 24 -9.86 5.69 5.97
N LYS A 25 -9.47 4.44 5.68
CA LYS A 25 -8.48 3.70 6.48
C LYS A 25 -7.07 4.15 6.09
N LEU A 26 -6.28 4.55 7.08
CA LEU A 26 -4.83 4.76 6.95
C LEU A 26 -4.11 3.52 7.47
N PHE A 27 -3.28 2.93 6.62
CA PHE A 27 -2.50 1.73 6.94
C PHE A 27 -1.07 2.10 7.32
N THR A 28 -0.39 1.22 8.05
CA THR A 28 1.05 1.34 8.30
C THR A 28 1.80 0.68 7.15
N GLY A 29 2.57 1.45 6.38
CA GLY A 29 3.37 0.93 5.27
C GLY A 29 4.77 0.45 5.69
N GLY A 30 5.27 0.93 6.83
CA GLY A 30 6.52 0.47 7.41
C GLY A 30 7.21 1.52 8.29
N PRO A 31 8.38 1.20 8.85
CA PRO A 31 9.04 2.03 9.85
C PRO A 31 9.80 3.23 9.25
N VAL A 32 10.07 3.25 7.93
CA VAL A 32 10.84 4.32 7.29
C VAL A 32 9.92 5.48 6.95
N GLU A 33 10.34 6.70 7.31
CA GLU A 33 9.61 7.95 7.08
C GLU A 33 8.12 7.85 7.48
N PRO A 34 7.80 7.59 8.77
CA PRO A 34 6.44 7.28 9.21
C PRO A 34 5.43 8.42 8.99
N THR A 35 5.92 9.65 8.77
CA THR A 35 5.10 10.83 8.45
C THR A 35 4.83 10.98 6.94
N ARG A 36 5.53 10.22 6.09
CA ARG A 36 5.32 10.25 4.64
C ARG A 36 4.07 9.47 4.29
N LEU A 37 3.20 10.09 3.52
CA LEU A 37 2.00 9.48 2.97
C LEU A 37 2.31 8.89 1.60
N LEU A 38 2.03 7.60 1.43
CA LEU A 38 2.06 6.91 0.14
C LEU A 38 0.66 6.46 -0.22
N LEU A 39 0.31 6.61 -1.49
CA LEU A 39 -0.97 6.23 -2.04
C LEU A 39 -0.76 5.13 -3.06
N LEU A 40 -1.38 3.99 -2.85
CA LEU A 40 -1.61 3.00 -3.89
C LEU A 40 -3.00 3.22 -4.46
N PHE A 41 -3.12 3.23 -5.78
CA PHE A 41 -4.40 3.48 -6.43
C PHE A 41 -4.53 2.73 -7.76
N ARG A 42 -5.78 2.41 -8.10
CA ARG A 42 -6.19 1.85 -9.38
C ARG A 42 -7.12 2.87 -10.04
N LEU A 43 -6.57 3.62 -10.99
CA LEU A 43 -7.29 4.66 -11.75
C LEU A 43 -7.29 4.31 -13.22
N LYS A 44 -8.39 4.60 -13.92
CA LYS A 44 -8.44 4.39 -15.38
C LYS A 44 -7.51 5.34 -16.12
N GLU A 45 -7.34 6.53 -15.57
CA GLU A 45 -6.48 7.59 -16.08
C GLU A 45 -5.59 8.07 -14.92
N PRO A 46 -4.38 7.52 -14.75
CA PRO A 46 -3.47 7.97 -13.70
C PRO A 46 -2.93 9.39 -14.00
N PRO A 47 -2.56 10.18 -12.97
CA PRO A 47 -1.83 11.43 -13.18
C PRO A 47 -0.43 11.17 -13.77
N SER A 48 0.14 12.15 -14.47
CA SER A 48 1.38 11.99 -15.23
C SER A 48 2.61 11.67 -14.38
N ASN A 49 2.60 12.06 -13.11
CA ASN A 49 3.66 11.78 -12.14
C ASN A 49 3.46 10.46 -11.38
N ALA A 50 2.38 9.72 -11.65
CA ALA A 50 2.14 8.42 -11.04
C ALA A 50 3.15 7.38 -11.55
N ARG A 51 3.67 6.57 -10.65
CA ARG A 51 4.54 5.45 -11.02
C ARG A 51 3.74 4.17 -11.09
N LEU A 52 3.74 3.51 -12.25
CA LEU A 52 3.16 2.17 -12.41
C LEU A 52 3.96 1.15 -11.58
N VAL A 53 3.25 0.33 -10.79
CA VAL A 53 3.83 -0.79 -10.03
C VAL A 53 3.59 -2.10 -10.77
N PHE A 54 2.32 -2.42 -11.08
CA PHE A 54 1.90 -3.58 -11.88
C PHE A 54 0.43 -3.44 -12.29
N ASP A 55 -0.03 -4.05 -13.38
CA ASP A 55 -1.45 -4.22 -13.78
C ASP A 55 -2.42 -3.06 -13.44
N GLY A 56 -2.06 -1.83 -13.82
CA GLY A 56 -2.90 -0.65 -13.59
C GLY A 56 -2.98 -0.18 -12.12
N VAL A 57 -2.12 -0.73 -11.25
CA VAL A 57 -1.85 -0.27 -9.89
C VAL A 57 -0.67 0.68 -9.93
N TYR A 58 -0.91 1.88 -9.43
CA TYR A 58 0.06 2.96 -9.39
C TYR A 58 0.38 3.34 -7.95
N VAL A 59 1.57 3.90 -7.76
CA VAL A 59 2.00 4.54 -6.52
C VAL A 59 2.27 6.02 -6.75
N GLY A 60 1.89 6.84 -5.78
CA GLY A 60 2.14 8.27 -5.76
C GLY A 60 2.15 8.81 -4.35
N ASP A 61 2.73 9.98 -4.17
CA ASP A 61 2.85 10.67 -2.90
C ASP A 61 2.46 12.16 -2.98
N THR A 62 1.95 12.60 -4.14
CA THR A 62 1.48 13.97 -4.32
C THR A 62 0.02 14.14 -3.92
N PHE A 63 -0.26 15.30 -3.35
CA PHE A 63 -1.59 15.70 -2.92
C PHE A 63 -2.60 15.79 -4.08
N GLU A 64 -2.13 16.10 -5.28
CA GLU A 64 -2.96 16.16 -6.50
C GLU A 64 -3.63 14.81 -6.80
N VAL A 65 -2.90 13.71 -6.58
CA VAL A 65 -3.44 12.35 -6.73
C VAL A 65 -4.56 12.12 -5.72
N LEU A 66 -4.33 12.51 -4.47
CA LEU A 66 -5.31 12.38 -3.39
C LEU A 66 -6.57 13.19 -3.67
N GLU A 67 -6.41 14.45 -4.06
CA GLU A 67 -7.50 15.36 -4.38
C GLU A 67 -8.35 14.83 -5.54
N ARG A 68 -7.71 14.36 -6.62
CA ARG A 68 -8.41 13.74 -7.75
C ARG A 68 -9.23 12.54 -7.31
N ILE A 69 -8.64 11.63 -6.52
CA ILE A 69 -9.35 10.43 -6.06
C ILE A 69 -10.54 10.81 -5.17
N ILE A 70 -10.38 11.75 -4.24
CA ILE A 70 -11.46 12.15 -3.34
C ILE A 70 -12.61 12.84 -4.11
N THR A 71 -12.28 13.69 -5.07
CA THR A 71 -13.26 14.55 -5.76
C THR A 71 -13.92 13.87 -6.96
N GLN A 72 -13.23 12.95 -7.64
CA GLN A 72 -13.63 12.44 -8.95
C GLN A 72 -13.62 10.91 -9.08
N ALA A 73 -13.33 10.15 -8.02
CA ALA A 73 -13.27 8.69 -8.14
C ALA A 73 -14.60 8.10 -8.62
N LYS A 74 -14.52 7.33 -9.71
CA LYS A 74 -15.59 6.46 -10.17
C LYS A 74 -15.71 5.25 -9.23
N PRO A 75 -16.85 4.54 -9.17
CA PRO A 75 -17.00 3.35 -8.31
C PRO A 75 -15.96 2.25 -8.53
N THR A 76 -15.38 2.18 -9.74
CA THR A 76 -14.32 1.23 -10.11
C THR A 76 -12.92 1.68 -9.70
N GLU A 77 -12.79 2.93 -9.25
CA GLU A 77 -11.54 3.58 -8.88
C GLU A 77 -11.39 3.56 -7.37
N THR A 78 -10.24 3.12 -6.89
CA THR A 78 -10.01 2.85 -5.47
C THR A 78 -8.57 3.15 -5.09
N PHE A 79 -8.36 3.40 -3.81
CA PHE A 79 -7.05 3.70 -3.25
C PHE A 79 -6.87 3.12 -1.86
N ARG A 80 -5.61 2.92 -1.47
CA ARG A 80 -5.19 2.69 -0.09
C ARG A 80 -4.07 3.66 0.26
N ALA A 81 -4.18 4.25 1.45
CA ALA A 81 -3.21 5.18 1.98
C ALA A 81 -2.34 4.51 3.04
N PHE A 82 -1.03 4.75 2.95
CA PHE A 82 -0.04 4.17 3.85
C PHE A 82 0.82 5.27 4.47
N ALA A 83 1.03 5.18 5.78
CA ALA A 83 2.00 5.98 6.51
C ALA A 83 3.33 5.22 6.59
N GLY A 84 4.39 5.81 6.02
CA GLY A 84 5.72 5.20 5.91
C GLY A 84 5.79 4.04 4.92
N PHE A 85 6.98 3.44 4.83
CA PHE A 85 7.24 2.29 3.97
C PHE A 85 8.34 1.39 4.54
N ALA A 86 8.42 0.16 4.03
CA ALA A 86 9.58 -0.71 4.22
C ALA A 86 10.64 -0.41 3.15
N ARG A 87 11.91 -0.37 3.57
CA ARG A 87 13.06 -0.24 2.66
C ARG A 87 14.06 -1.34 2.98
N TRP A 88 14.64 -1.88 1.92
CA TRP A 88 15.79 -2.76 2.00
C TRP A 88 17.03 -2.03 1.51
N ALA A 89 18.16 -2.29 2.17
CA ALA A 89 19.46 -1.95 1.63
C ALA A 89 19.74 -2.74 0.33
N PRO A 90 20.66 -2.27 -0.52
CA PRO A 90 21.03 -3.00 -1.74
C PRO A 90 21.38 -4.47 -1.44
N GLY A 91 20.67 -5.39 -2.09
CA GLY A 91 20.89 -6.85 -1.92
C GLY A 91 20.25 -7.48 -0.68
N GLN A 92 19.77 -6.71 0.29
CA GLN A 92 19.21 -7.23 1.55
C GLN A 92 17.97 -8.12 1.30
N LEU A 93 16.99 -7.65 0.52
CA LEU A 93 15.79 -8.45 0.22
C LEU A 93 16.15 -9.79 -0.44
N LYS A 94 17.12 -9.80 -1.37
CA LYS A 94 17.60 -11.04 -2.02
C LYS A 94 18.23 -11.99 -1.02
N TYR A 95 18.97 -11.47 -0.04
CA TYR A 95 19.55 -12.27 1.03
C TYR A 95 18.47 -12.85 1.93
N GLU A 96 17.51 -12.04 2.39
CA GLU A 96 16.43 -12.48 3.27
C GLU A 96 15.53 -13.54 2.62
N VAL A 97 15.23 -13.42 1.33
CA VAL A 97 14.51 -14.46 0.56
C VAL A 97 15.31 -15.77 0.55
N ARG A 98 16.64 -15.73 0.33
CA ARG A 98 17.48 -16.93 0.37
C ARG A 98 17.56 -17.58 1.75
N GLN A 99 17.41 -16.79 2.81
CA GLN A 99 17.35 -17.28 4.19
C GLN A 99 15.97 -17.83 4.58
N GLY A 100 14.98 -17.77 3.68
CA GLY A 100 13.62 -18.20 3.97
C GLY A 100 12.84 -17.24 4.86
N ALA A 101 13.33 -16.00 5.06
CA ALA A 101 12.62 -14.99 5.85
C ALA A 101 11.45 -14.36 5.08
N TRP A 102 11.47 -14.42 3.75
CA TRP A 102 10.38 -13.95 2.87
C TRP A 102 10.04 -14.99 1.81
N ALA A 103 8.75 -15.09 1.52
CA ALA A 103 8.22 -15.77 0.34
C ALA A 103 7.51 -14.76 -0.56
N ALA A 104 7.52 -15.01 -1.88
CA ALA A 104 6.93 -14.11 -2.86
C ALA A 104 5.77 -14.79 -3.59
N LEU A 105 4.68 -14.04 -3.77
CA LEU A 105 3.55 -14.39 -4.64
C LEU A 105 3.49 -13.40 -5.81
N PRO A 106 2.91 -13.80 -6.96
CA PRO A 106 2.53 -12.86 -7.99
C PRO A 106 1.64 -11.75 -7.40
N PRO A 107 1.83 -10.50 -7.83
CA PRO A 107 1.07 -9.38 -7.30
C PRO A 107 -0.42 -9.54 -7.64
N ASP A 108 -1.28 -9.07 -6.75
CA ASP A 108 -2.72 -9.27 -6.83
C ASP A 108 -3.46 -7.98 -6.48
N SER A 109 -4.01 -7.33 -7.51
CA SER A 109 -4.74 -6.07 -7.36
C SER A 109 -5.97 -6.24 -6.46
N LYS A 110 -6.64 -7.39 -6.51
CA LYS A 110 -7.84 -7.65 -5.73
C LYS A 110 -7.51 -7.70 -4.23
N GLY A 111 -6.47 -8.44 -3.85
CA GLY A 111 -5.97 -8.47 -2.47
C GLY A 111 -5.54 -7.10 -1.94
N ILE A 112 -5.01 -6.23 -2.82
CA ILE A 112 -4.59 -4.88 -2.43
C ILE A 112 -5.76 -3.94 -2.19
N PHE A 113 -6.90 -4.07 -2.89
CA PHE A 113 -7.96 -3.06 -2.81
C PHE A 113 -9.29 -3.60 -2.32
N ASP A 114 -9.69 -4.77 -2.81
CA ASP A 114 -11.06 -5.26 -2.76
C ASP A 114 -11.28 -6.23 -1.58
N ASP A 115 -10.25 -7.01 -1.20
CA ASP A 115 -10.33 -7.99 -0.10
C ASP A 115 -10.18 -7.34 1.29
N ASP A 116 -10.73 -8.00 2.32
CA ASP A 116 -10.61 -7.57 3.72
C ASP A 116 -9.14 -7.66 4.18
N PRO A 117 -8.53 -6.54 4.63
CA PRO A 117 -7.17 -6.55 5.15
C PRO A 117 -6.91 -7.56 6.27
N THR A 118 -7.95 -7.97 7.02
CA THR A 118 -7.81 -8.92 8.13
C THR A 118 -7.62 -10.37 7.67
N THR A 119 -8.11 -10.74 6.48
CA THR A 119 -7.96 -12.09 5.91
C THR A 119 -6.73 -12.22 5.01
N LEU A 120 -6.22 -11.08 4.52
CA LEU A 120 -5.17 -11.02 3.50
C LEU A 120 -3.93 -11.88 3.81
N TRP A 121 -3.52 -11.93 5.09
CA TRP A 121 -2.39 -12.75 5.51
C TRP A 121 -2.67 -14.25 5.34
N GLU A 122 -3.81 -14.72 5.83
CA GLU A 122 -4.22 -16.13 5.75
C GLU A 122 -4.39 -16.55 4.28
N ASP A 123 -4.97 -15.68 3.45
CA ASP A 123 -5.13 -15.89 2.01
C ASP A 123 -3.76 -16.02 1.31
N CYS A 124 -2.78 -15.18 1.67
CA CYS A 124 -1.43 -15.25 1.12
C CYS A 124 -0.70 -16.54 1.55
N ILE A 125 -0.79 -16.92 2.82
CA ILE A 125 -0.20 -18.18 3.30
C ILE A 125 -0.85 -19.39 2.62
N GLY A 126 -2.18 -19.39 2.45
CA GLY A 126 -2.91 -20.43 1.72
C GLY A 126 -2.43 -20.55 0.27
N ARG A 127 -2.25 -19.43 -0.43
CA ARG A 127 -1.72 -19.40 -1.81
C ARG A 127 -0.28 -19.90 -1.92
N LEU A 128 0.55 -19.65 -0.91
CA LEU A 128 1.92 -20.16 -0.86
C LEU A 128 1.98 -21.67 -0.61
N ALA A 129 1.04 -22.19 0.18
CA ALA A 129 0.95 -23.61 0.51
C ALA A 129 0.26 -24.45 -0.57
N ALA A 130 -0.55 -23.84 -1.44
CA ALA A 130 -1.25 -24.52 -2.52
C ALA A 130 -0.25 -25.18 -3.50
N PRO A 131 -0.49 -26.44 -3.95
CA PRO A 131 0.35 -27.07 -4.95
C PRO A 131 0.35 -26.19 -6.21
N ARG A 132 1.55 -25.84 -6.70
CA ARG A 132 1.67 -25.16 -8.00
C ARG A 132 1.15 -26.12 -9.07
N ALA A 133 -0.06 -25.87 -9.57
CA ALA A 133 -0.54 -26.54 -10.77
C ALA A 133 0.43 -26.20 -11.90
N ILE A 134 1.18 -27.19 -12.36
CA ILE A 134 2.02 -27.06 -13.54
C ILE A 134 1.05 -27.09 -14.73
N SER A 135 0.71 -25.92 -15.25
CA SER A 135 0.04 -25.80 -16.53
C SER A 135 1.10 -25.98 -17.63
N TYR A 136 0.93 -27.01 -18.47
CA TYR A 136 1.73 -27.28 -19.67
C TYR A 136 1.36 -26.32 -20.81
#